data_AF-A0A9P8CE05-F1
#
_entry.id   AF-A0A9P8CE05-F1
#
_cell.length_a   1.000
_cell.length_b   1.000
_cell.length_c   1.000
_cell.angle_alpha   90.00
_cell.angle_beta   90.00
_cell.angle_gamma   90.00
#
_symmetry.space_group_name_H-M   'P 1'
#
loop_
_entity.id
_entity.type
_entity.pdbx_description
1 polymer ?
#
loop_
_entity_poly.entity_id
_entity_poly.type
_entity_poly.pdbx_seq_one_letter_code
_entity_poly.pdbx_strand_id
1 'polypeptide(L)'
;MSMRHALIPEAEEKAAFPIKRLVPNTKRIPDFYGRQDELEMIEKHLAPSRERDTLRSSTIYRRGVGKTKTPAHFAHTSGCCFDAIFWVQCETSVGIRESFTDTVVSLEIPRASREVRHEENLLAVQNWLKRAGKTWLLIFDNAGSSSGNFIPKETKGAV
;
A
#
# COMPACT_ATOMS: atom_id res chain seq x y z
N MET A 1 -7.83 -5.86 -41.62
CA MET A 1 -6.50 -6.25 -41.08
C MET A 1 -6.39 -5.65 -39.68
N SER A 2 -6.52 -6.49 -38.65
CA SER A 2 -6.56 -6.07 -37.25
C SER A 2 -5.14 -6.06 -36.70
N MET A 3 -4.59 -4.86 -36.44
CA MET A 3 -3.37 -4.74 -35.65
C MET A 3 -3.73 -5.07 -34.20
N ARG A 4 -3.33 -6.27 -33.78
CA ARG A 4 -3.34 -6.68 -32.38
C ARG A 4 -2.38 -5.78 -31.62
N HIS A 5 -2.91 -5.11 -30.61
CA HIS A 5 -2.27 -4.61 -29.41
C HIS A 5 -0.77 -4.90 -29.34
N ALA A 6 0.05 -3.87 -29.51
CA ALA A 6 1.44 -3.91 -29.10
C ALA A 6 1.46 -4.12 -27.58
N LEU A 7 1.80 -5.34 -27.17
CA LEU A 7 2.23 -5.66 -25.81
C LEU A 7 3.49 -4.84 -25.57
N ILE A 8 3.34 -3.69 -24.92
CA ILE A 8 4.46 -3.07 -24.22
C ILE A 8 4.96 -4.15 -23.25
N PRO A 9 6.27 -4.49 -23.24
CA PRO A 9 6.77 -5.47 -22.29
C PRO A 9 6.37 -4.99 -20.89
N GLU A 10 5.59 -5.80 -20.18
CA GLU A 10 5.50 -5.70 -18.73
C GLU A 10 6.94 -5.57 -18.25
N ALA A 11 7.31 -4.38 -17.76
CA ALA A 11 8.63 -4.13 -17.23
C ALA A 11 8.88 -5.26 -16.22
N GLU A 12 9.87 -6.10 -16.51
CA GLU A 12 10.17 -7.33 -15.76
C GLU A 12 10.02 -7.05 -14.26
N GLU A 13 8.90 -7.47 -13.69
CA GLU A 13 8.64 -7.36 -12.27
C GLU A 13 9.57 -8.37 -11.59
N LYS A 14 10.76 -7.90 -11.20
CA LYS A 14 11.79 -8.75 -10.59
C LYS A 14 11.46 -9.11 -9.14
N ALA A 15 10.63 -8.31 -8.49
CA ALA A 15 10.24 -8.53 -7.11
C ALA A 15 9.48 -9.85 -6.92
N ALA A 16 9.84 -10.56 -5.85
CA ALA A 16 9.10 -11.74 -5.38
C ALA A 16 7.90 -11.31 -4.53
N PHE A 17 6.70 -11.76 -4.92
CA PHE A 17 5.45 -11.54 -4.20
C PHE A 17 5.12 -12.74 -3.28
N PRO A 18 4.41 -12.53 -2.15
CA PRO A 18 3.84 -11.27 -1.71
C PRO A 18 4.84 -10.36 -0.97
N ILE A 19 4.77 -9.05 -1.22
CA ILE A 19 5.60 -8.04 -0.56
C ILE A 19 4.90 -7.59 0.72
N LYS A 20 5.38 -8.07 1.88
CA LYS A 20 4.81 -7.75 3.20
C LYS A 20 5.83 -7.17 4.19
N ARG A 21 7.09 -7.00 3.76
CA ARG A 21 8.21 -6.67 4.65
C ARG A 21 8.12 -5.28 5.28
N LEU A 22 7.24 -4.41 4.76
CA LEU A 22 7.09 -3.03 5.20
C LEU A 22 6.07 -2.86 6.34
N VAL A 23 5.30 -3.90 6.67
CA VAL A 23 4.37 -3.84 7.80
C VAL A 23 5.19 -3.90 9.10
N PRO A 24 5.03 -2.94 10.04
CA PRO A 24 5.72 -2.97 11.32
C PRO A 24 5.55 -4.34 12.00
N ASN A 25 6.65 -4.89 12.52
CA ASN A 25 6.68 -6.19 13.18
C ASN A 25 6.04 -6.11 14.58
N THR A 26 4.73 -5.89 14.63
CA THR A 26 3.90 -5.99 15.82
C THR A 26 3.59 -7.46 16.07
N LYS A 27 4.63 -8.29 16.26
CA LYS A 27 4.50 -9.71 16.62
C LYS A 27 3.42 -9.85 17.69
N ARG A 28 2.29 -10.46 17.32
CA ARG A 28 1.07 -10.69 18.11
C ARG A 28 0.81 -9.54 19.08
N ILE A 29 -0.01 -8.56 18.71
CA ILE A 29 -0.61 -7.67 19.72
C ILE A 29 -1.43 -8.60 20.64
N PRO A 30 -0.91 -9.01 21.81
CA PRO A 30 -1.68 -9.84 22.70
C PRO A 30 -2.80 -8.91 23.17
N ASP A 31 -4.01 -9.45 23.25
CA ASP A 31 -5.16 -8.70 23.76
C ASP A 31 -5.67 -7.56 22.87
N PHE A 32 -5.65 -7.74 21.54
CA PHE A 32 -6.43 -6.89 20.64
C PHE A 32 -7.92 -7.23 20.74
N TYR A 33 -8.58 -6.72 21.79
CA TYR A 33 -10.01 -6.89 22.03
C TYR A 33 -10.80 -5.60 21.74
N GLY A 34 -12.10 -5.74 21.50
CA GLY A 34 -13.04 -4.61 21.40
C GLY A 34 -13.01 -3.83 20.07
N ARG A 35 -12.32 -4.33 19.04
CA ARG A 35 -12.28 -3.72 17.70
C ARG A 35 -12.54 -4.71 16.57
N GLN A 36 -13.16 -5.85 16.89
CA GLN A 36 -13.43 -6.90 15.92
C GLN A 36 -14.41 -6.41 14.85
N ASP A 37 -15.50 -5.75 15.24
CA ASP A 37 -16.49 -5.21 14.31
C ASP A 37 -15.91 -4.16 13.35
N GLU A 38 -15.02 -3.29 13.85
CA GLU A 38 -14.31 -2.31 13.01
C GLU A 38 -13.39 -3.01 12.00
N LEU A 39 -12.66 -4.05 12.43
CA LEU A 39 -11.79 -4.84 11.56
C LEU A 39 -12.60 -5.57 10.49
N GLU A 40 -13.71 -6.19 10.85
CA GLU A 40 -14.60 -6.88 9.90
C GLU A 40 -15.18 -5.91 8.86
N MET A 41 -15.55 -4.70 9.29
CA MET A 41 -16.01 -3.65 8.38
C MET A 41 -14.90 -3.22 7.41
N ILE A 42 -13.68 -3.02 7.91
CA ILE A 42 -12.51 -2.67 7.08
C ILE A 42 -12.20 -3.81 6.11
N GLU A 43 -12.19 -5.05 6.58
CA GLU A 43 -11.93 -6.23 5.77
C GLU A 43 -12.93 -6.38 4.64
N LYS A 44 -14.22 -6.32 4.95
CA LYS A 44 -15.29 -6.40 3.94
C LYS A 44 -15.20 -5.25 2.92
N HIS A 45 -14.78 -4.07 3.35
CA HIS A 45 -14.68 -2.90 2.47
C HIS A 45 -13.43 -2.93 1.58
N LEU A 46 -12.27 -3.32 2.13
CA LEU A 46 -10.98 -3.29 1.45
C LEU A 46 -10.63 -4.60 0.74
N ALA A 47 -11.37 -5.68 0.98
CA ALA A 47 -11.17 -6.97 0.33
C ALA A 47 -11.05 -6.79 -1.20
N PRO A 48 -9.98 -7.31 -1.82
CA PRO A 48 -9.82 -7.22 -3.25
C PRO A 48 -10.97 -7.92 -3.96
N SER A 49 -11.58 -7.23 -4.92
CA SER A 49 -12.69 -7.75 -5.72
C SER A 49 -12.39 -7.50 -7.19
N ARG A 50 -12.50 -8.56 -7.99
CA ARG A 50 -12.34 -8.48 -9.46
C ARG A 50 -13.46 -7.69 -10.14
N GLU A 51 -14.59 -7.49 -9.46
CA GLU A 51 -15.75 -6.78 -9.99
C GLU A 51 -15.68 -5.27 -9.73
N ARG A 52 -14.80 -4.83 -8.81
CA ARG A 52 -14.69 -3.42 -8.42
C ARG A 52 -13.47 -2.79 -9.05
N ASP A 53 -13.74 -2.02 -10.10
CA ASP A 53 -12.74 -1.29 -10.88
C ASP A 53 -12.35 0.08 -10.28
N THR A 54 -12.66 0.32 -9.01
CA THR A 54 -12.42 1.59 -8.32
C THR A 54 -11.54 1.43 -7.08
N LEU A 55 -10.80 2.48 -6.74
CA LEU A 55 -10.04 2.59 -5.49
C LEU A 55 -10.97 2.42 -4.28
N ARG A 56 -10.56 1.58 -3.34
CA ARG A 56 -11.23 1.38 -2.04
C ARG A 56 -10.39 2.08 -0.99
N SER A 57 -11.02 2.89 -0.14
CA SER A 57 -10.30 3.67 0.88
C SER A 57 -11.05 3.68 2.20
N SER A 58 -10.35 3.41 3.29
CA SER A 58 -10.90 3.49 4.65
C SER A 58 -10.02 4.39 5.53
N THR A 59 -10.65 5.25 6.34
CA THR A 59 -9.93 6.15 7.25
C THR A 59 -10.27 5.82 8.70
N ILE A 60 -9.24 5.48 9.48
CA ILE A 60 -9.39 5.25 10.92
C ILE A 60 -9.05 6.54 11.67
N TYR A 61 -10.07 7.33 12.01
CA TYR A 61 -9.90 8.51 12.85
C TYR A 61 -10.10 8.18 14.34
N ARG A 62 -9.11 8.47 15.18
CA ARG A 62 -9.23 8.34 16.65
C ARG A 62 -8.42 9.40 17.38
N ARG A 63 -8.72 9.64 18.66
CA ARG A 63 -7.88 10.42 19.60
C ARG A 63 -7.29 9.44 20.63
N GLY A 64 -6.00 9.55 20.98
CA GLY A 64 -5.31 8.67 21.93
C GLY A 64 -4.26 7.70 21.34
N VAL A 65 -3.68 6.84 22.19
CA VAL A 65 -2.58 5.89 21.88
C VAL A 65 -3.14 4.59 21.27
N GLY A 66 -2.52 4.08 20.20
CA GLY A 66 -2.87 2.78 19.58
C GLY A 66 -3.65 2.85 18.27
N LYS A 67 -3.45 3.90 17.46
CA LYS A 67 -3.97 3.99 16.09
C LYS A 67 -3.28 3.00 15.17
N THR A 68 -1.95 3.02 15.18
CA THR A 68 -1.05 2.12 14.43
C THR A 68 -1.35 0.65 14.65
N LYS A 69 -1.88 0.26 15.82
CA LYS A 69 -2.22 -1.12 16.17
C LYS A 69 -3.32 -1.73 15.29
N THR A 70 -4.35 -0.96 14.90
CA THR A 70 -5.46 -1.51 14.10
C THR A 70 -5.07 -1.78 12.64
N PRO A 71 -4.47 -0.83 11.89
CA PRO A 71 -3.97 -1.09 10.54
C PRO A 71 -2.87 -2.16 10.52
N ALA A 72 -1.98 -2.19 11.52
CA ALA A 72 -0.97 -3.22 11.62
C ALA A 72 -1.60 -4.61 11.82
N HIS A 73 -2.58 -4.73 12.73
CA HIS A 73 -3.30 -5.99 12.92
C HIS A 73 -3.98 -6.45 11.62
N PHE A 74 -4.72 -5.55 10.96
CA PHE A 74 -5.37 -5.82 9.68
C PHE A 74 -4.38 -6.29 8.60
N ALA A 75 -3.25 -5.61 8.46
CA ALA A 75 -2.22 -5.98 7.49
C ALA A 75 -1.63 -7.38 7.77
N HIS A 76 -1.48 -7.74 9.06
CA HIS A 76 -1.01 -9.06 9.46
C HIS A 76 -2.07 -10.16 9.25
N THR A 77 -3.34 -9.90 9.53
CA THR A 77 -4.42 -10.91 9.44
C THR A 77 -4.97 -11.08 8.02
N SER A 78 -5.21 -9.98 7.31
CA SER A 78 -5.81 -9.97 5.98
C SER A 78 -4.75 -9.86 4.87
N GLY A 79 -3.47 -9.90 5.22
CA GLY A 79 -2.40 -9.76 4.24
C GLY A 79 -2.31 -10.88 3.21
N CYS A 80 -2.94 -12.04 3.42
CA CYS A 80 -3.03 -13.09 2.39
C CYS A 80 -3.87 -12.68 1.17
N CYS A 81 -4.74 -11.66 1.31
CA CYS A 81 -5.58 -11.17 0.22
C CYS A 81 -4.84 -10.23 -0.74
N PHE A 82 -3.67 -9.73 -0.34
CA PHE A 82 -2.90 -8.73 -1.10
C PHE A 82 -1.57 -9.30 -1.57
N ASP A 83 -1.26 -9.10 -2.86
CA ASP A 83 0.07 -9.39 -3.41
C ASP A 83 1.12 -8.43 -2.83
N ALA A 84 0.76 -7.19 -2.53
CA ALA A 84 1.67 -6.22 -1.94
C ALA A 84 1.02 -5.35 -0.86
N ILE A 85 1.73 -5.12 0.24
CA ILE A 85 1.33 -4.22 1.32
C ILE A 85 2.45 -3.22 1.57
N PHE A 86 2.13 -1.94 1.43
CA PHE A 86 3.05 -0.85 1.65
C PHE A 86 2.61 -0.03 2.85
N TRP A 87 3.58 0.37 3.67
CA TRP A 87 3.33 1.16 4.87
C TRP A 87 4.07 2.48 4.76
N VAL A 88 3.35 3.59 4.87
CA VAL A 88 3.88 4.95 4.77
C VAL A 88 3.75 5.65 6.12
N GLN A 89 4.89 6.00 6.72
CA GLN A 89 4.95 6.79 7.94
C GLN A 89 4.78 8.28 7.63
N CYS A 90 3.60 8.84 7.91
CA CYS A 90 3.23 10.22 7.56
C CYS A 90 3.49 11.26 8.66
N GLU A 91 4.10 10.87 9.78
CA GLU A 91 4.39 11.79 10.88
C GLU A 91 5.38 12.89 10.49
N THR A 92 6.35 12.58 9.62
CA THR A 92 7.36 13.54 9.15
C THR A 92 7.59 13.40 7.65
N SER A 93 8.04 14.49 7.01
CA SER A 93 8.43 14.47 5.59
C SER A 93 9.59 13.51 5.31
N VAL A 94 10.48 13.29 6.28
CA VAL A 94 11.55 12.28 6.18
C VAL A 94 10.96 10.88 6.15
N GLY A 95 10.07 10.55 7.09
CA GLY A 95 9.43 9.23 7.16
C GLY A 95 8.65 8.88 5.89
N ILE A 96 7.96 9.85 5.29
CA ILE A 96 7.27 9.66 4.00
C ILE A 96 8.26 9.30 2.89
N ARG A 97 9.35 10.07 2.77
CA ARG A 97 10.37 9.88 1.74
C ARG A 97 11.10 8.54 1.89
N GLU A 98 11.42 8.15 3.11
CA GLU A 98 12.02 6.85 3.42
C GLU A 98 11.05 5.71 3.07
N SER A 99 9.77 5.83 3.43
CA SER A 99 8.75 4.80 3.14
C SER A 99 8.60 4.53 1.64
N PHE A 100 8.57 5.57 0.81
CA PHE A 100 8.52 5.39 -0.65
C PHE A 100 9.82 4.83 -1.22
N THR A 101 10.96 5.19 -0.62
CA THR A 101 12.26 4.64 -1.01
C THR A 101 12.34 3.13 -0.69
N ASP A 102 11.87 2.72 0.48
CA ASP A 102 11.80 1.30 0.84
C ASP A 102 10.81 0.53 -0.04
N THR A 103 9.73 1.19 -0.48
CA THR A 103 8.77 0.62 -1.43
C THR A 103 9.39 0.34 -2.79
N VAL A 104 10.09 1.30 -3.40
CA VAL A 104 10.74 1.06 -4.71
C VAL A 104 11.83 -0.01 -4.63
N VAL A 105 12.56 -0.08 -3.52
CA VAL A 105 13.58 -1.12 -3.27
C VAL A 105 12.91 -2.49 -3.15
N SER A 106 11.80 -2.59 -2.42
CA SER A 106 11.05 -3.84 -2.24
C SER A 106 10.39 -4.34 -3.52
N LEU A 107 9.98 -3.41 -4.38
CA LEU A 107 9.43 -3.67 -5.71
C LEU A 107 10.51 -3.92 -6.77
N GLU A 108 11.79 -3.77 -6.42
CA GLU A 108 12.93 -3.89 -7.34
C GLU A 108 12.73 -3.07 -8.62
N ILE A 109 12.13 -1.88 -8.50
CA ILE A 109 11.81 -1.06 -9.66
C ILE A 109 13.11 -0.63 -10.36
N PRO A 110 13.28 -0.93 -11.65
CA PRO A 110 14.47 -0.52 -12.38
C PRO A 110 14.65 1.00 -12.32
N ARG A 111 15.87 1.45 -12.02
CA ARG A 111 16.25 2.88 -11.97
C ARG A 111 15.63 3.67 -10.81
N ALA A 112 15.02 3.00 -9.84
CA ALA A 112 14.63 3.58 -8.56
C ALA A 112 15.52 2.99 -7.45
N SER A 113 15.99 3.82 -6.51
CA SER A 113 16.89 3.36 -5.45
C SER A 113 16.97 4.36 -4.30
N ARG A 114 17.77 4.03 -3.27
CA ARG A 114 18.11 4.93 -2.17
C ARG A 114 18.92 6.16 -2.60
N GLU A 115 19.57 6.10 -3.76
CA GLU A 115 20.44 7.15 -4.29
C GLU A 115 19.70 8.12 -5.22
N VAL A 116 18.47 7.74 -5.62
CA VAL A 116 17.60 8.52 -6.50
C VAL A 116 16.81 9.56 -5.70
N ARG A 117 16.43 10.66 -6.34
CA ARG A 117 15.62 11.71 -5.71
C ARG A 117 14.28 11.17 -5.23
N HIS A 118 13.82 11.64 -4.08
CA HIS A 118 12.61 11.12 -3.46
C HIS A 118 11.35 11.32 -4.30
N GLU A 119 11.28 12.41 -5.06
CA GLU A 119 10.19 12.70 -5.99
C GLU A 119 10.12 11.68 -7.12
N GLU A 120 11.28 11.23 -7.61
CA GLU A 120 11.37 10.19 -8.65
C GLU A 120 10.93 8.83 -8.10
N ASN A 121 11.32 8.49 -6.86
CA ASN A 121 10.84 7.28 -6.18
C ASN A 121 9.31 7.31 -5.98
N LEU A 122 8.75 8.44 -5.54
CA LEU A 122 7.30 8.60 -5.40
C LEU A 122 6.58 8.39 -6.74
N LEU A 123 7.07 9.03 -7.81
CA LEU A 123 6.49 8.86 -9.15
C LEU A 123 6.59 7.41 -9.64
N ALA A 124 7.68 6.72 -9.34
CA ALA A 124 7.85 5.30 -9.67
C ALA A 124 6.82 4.42 -8.95
N VAL A 125 6.59 4.64 -7.65
CA VAL A 125 5.55 3.92 -6.89
C VAL A 125 4.16 4.23 -7.43
N GLN A 126 3.81 5.50 -7.66
CA GLN A 126 2.50 5.87 -8.22
C GLN A 126 2.25 5.21 -9.59
N ASN A 127 3.27 5.17 -10.43
CA ASN A 127 3.22 4.51 -11.72
C ASN A 127 3.02 3.01 -11.60
N TRP A 128 3.68 2.36 -10.63
CA TRP A 128 3.48 0.95 -10.32
C TRP A 128 2.04 0.69 -9.86
N LEU A 129 1.54 1.45 -8.90
CA LEU A 129 0.17 1.32 -8.34
C LEU A 129 -0.94 1.47 -9.40
N LYS A 130 -0.71 2.24 -10.48
CA LYS A 130 -1.65 2.36 -11.60
C LYS A 130 -1.65 1.16 -12.53
N ARG A 131 -0.48 0.56 -12.77
CA ARG A 131 -0.28 -0.46 -13.83
C ARG A 131 -0.21 -1.87 -13.30
N ALA A 132 -0.03 -2.04 -12.00
CA ALA A 132 0.09 -3.34 -11.37
C ALA A 132 -1.15 -4.19 -11.67
N GLY A 133 -0.96 -5.35 -12.30
CA GLY A 133 -1.97 -6.40 -12.40
C GLY A 133 -2.16 -7.17 -11.08
N LYS A 134 -1.84 -6.54 -9.95
CA LYS A 134 -1.69 -7.13 -8.61
C LYS A 134 -2.62 -6.46 -7.62
N THR A 135 -3.07 -7.21 -6.62
CA THR A 135 -3.82 -6.64 -5.50
C THR A 135 -2.85 -5.98 -4.53
N TRP A 136 -3.10 -4.73 -4.17
CA TRP A 136 -2.22 -4.02 -3.24
C TRP A 136 -3.00 -3.24 -2.19
N LEU A 137 -2.36 -3.06 -1.02
CA LEU A 137 -2.82 -2.27 0.11
C LEU A 137 -1.77 -1.22 0.46
N LEU A 138 -2.14 0.06 0.53
CA LEU A 138 -1.26 1.16 0.90
C LEU A 138 -1.75 1.81 2.19
N ILE A 139 -1.03 1.61 3.29
CA ILE A 139 -1.41 2.11 4.61
C ILE A 139 -0.65 3.40 4.91
N PHE A 140 -1.37 4.49 5.15
CA PHE A 140 -0.79 5.73 5.66
C PHE A 140 -0.95 5.81 7.18
N ASP A 141 0.14 5.62 7.93
CA ASP A 141 0.14 5.73 9.39
C ASP A 141 0.47 7.16 9.81
N ASN A 142 -0.19 7.65 10.87
CA ASN A 142 -0.09 9.05 11.31
C ASN A 142 -0.40 10.09 10.20
N ALA A 143 -1.31 9.74 9.29
CA ALA A 143 -1.70 10.55 8.14
C ALA A 143 -2.43 11.85 8.52
N GLY A 144 -2.06 12.95 7.85
CA GLY A 144 -2.85 14.18 7.80
C GLY A 144 -3.71 14.28 6.54
N SER A 145 -4.46 15.38 6.41
CA SER A 145 -5.40 15.61 5.29
C SER A 145 -4.75 15.63 3.89
N SER A 146 -3.43 15.79 3.80
CA SER A 146 -2.69 15.85 2.54
C SER A 146 -2.26 14.48 1.98
N SER A 147 -2.43 13.40 2.75
CA SER A 147 -1.89 12.07 2.38
C SER A 147 -2.52 11.49 1.11
N GLY A 148 -3.76 11.91 0.80
CA GLY A 148 -4.43 11.53 -0.45
C GLY A 148 -3.70 11.98 -1.72
N ASN A 149 -2.82 12.99 -1.64
CA ASN A 149 -2.04 13.47 -2.78
C ASN A 149 -0.97 12.47 -3.25
N PHE A 150 -0.63 11.48 -2.42
CA PHE A 150 0.34 10.44 -2.78
C PHE A 150 -0.30 9.29 -3.56
N ILE A 151 -1.63 9.19 -3.59
CA ILE A 151 -2.34 8.14 -4.29
C ILE A 151 -2.55 8.56 -5.75
N PRO A 152 -2.14 7.74 -6.73
CA PRO A 152 -2.42 8.04 -8.11
C PRO A 152 -3.92 8.06 -8.40
N LYS A 153 -4.38 9.00 -9.23
CA LYS A 153 -5.74 8.98 -9.80
C LYS A 153 -5.95 7.70 -10.62
N GLU A 154 -7.20 7.23 -10.67
CA GLU A 154 -7.65 6.12 -11.51
C GLU A 154 -6.96 4.77 -11.20
N THR A 155 -6.65 4.53 -9.94
CA THR A 155 -6.17 3.21 -9.49
C THR A 155 -7.29 2.35 -8.89
N LYS A 156 -7.02 1.06 -8.73
CA LYS A 156 -7.96 0.00 -8.35
C LYS A 156 -7.58 -0.73 -7.05
N GLY A 157 -6.61 -0.19 -6.31
CA GLY A 157 -6.10 -0.78 -5.07
C GLY A 157 -6.94 -0.46 -3.82
N ALA A 158 -6.36 -0.77 -2.66
CA ALA A 158 -6.91 -0.50 -1.35
C ALA A 158 -6.01 0.45 -0.55
N VAL A 159 -6.61 1.40 0.18
CA VAL A 159 -5.93 2.37 1.05
C VAL A 159 -6.54 2.37 2.44
#